data_AF-A0A9N9VXU9-F1
#
_entry.id   AF-A0A9N9VXU9-F1
#
_cell.length_a   1.000
_cell.length_b   1.000
_cell.length_c   1.000
_cell.angle_alpha   90.00
_cell.angle_beta   90.00
_cell.angle_gamma   90.00
#
_symmetry.space_group_name_H-M   'P 1'
#
loop_
_entity.id
_entity.type
_entity.pdbx_description
1 polymer ?
#
loop_
_entity_poly.entity_id
_entity_poly.type
_entity_poly.pdbx_seq_one_letter_code
_entity_poly.pdbx_strand_id
1 'polypeptide(L)'
;MSRQIEQALFSLMPTYGSDLPPSLVELAESLVSQSRFKASTLKAEEEVGRLYACANLACNRLKVTLDLPPIQARPPIPPRIYNRLYTHLDNIIPAPSSTPRRGRPPRTTNSKGADLASETRPIPSRATPTKEQSLARFRTPTKGGAGTPSKSTGAANSLTGVALPVWVKPVIKFICSETGQLAIAPTIVAAMDAIIAPGGRRTKDEWVNQNIAPILSAIYFYVTIKLVALSTGQPMTKEPFSAQRREILKLLGRAREETTVNVSSGQDPWTEWEETKPRDFNSAVNQMEEQGWLDSDWFKGLDELVGAKRWDVVAAPAEDEDDMAKPIQIRRADTMFQEKYDYLSEERKADYNVWRHKMLQRITDNRTNSGAMEIDAQ
;
A
#
# COMPACT_ATOMS: atom_id res chain seq x y z
N MET A 1 18.91 35.95 -9.43
CA MET A 1 18.42 34.64 -8.97
C MET A 1 17.30 34.11 -9.85
N SER A 2 16.53 34.97 -10.51
CA SER A 2 15.55 34.65 -11.56
C SER A 2 16.02 33.58 -12.55
N ARG A 3 17.19 33.77 -13.18
CA ARG A 3 17.74 32.81 -14.17
C ARG A 3 17.90 31.37 -13.66
N GLN A 4 18.25 31.19 -12.38
CA GLN A 4 18.39 29.85 -11.78
C GLN A 4 17.03 29.20 -11.49
N ILE A 5 16.03 30.02 -11.18
CA ILE A 5 14.65 29.58 -10.93
C ILE A 5 13.98 29.22 -12.26
N GLU A 6 14.16 30.04 -13.29
CA GLU A 6 13.74 29.76 -14.66
C GLU A 6 14.34 28.45 -15.18
N GLN A 7 15.65 28.23 -15.00
CA GLN A 7 16.29 26.97 -15.37
C GLN A 7 15.69 25.75 -14.64
N ALA A 8 15.35 25.90 -13.36
CA ALA A 8 14.67 24.85 -12.61
C ALA A 8 13.23 24.59 -13.11
N LEU A 9 12.50 25.65 -13.49
CA LEU A 9 11.16 25.54 -14.07
C LEU A 9 11.18 24.88 -15.45
N PHE A 10 12.17 25.19 -16.30
CA PHE A 10 12.36 24.50 -17.59
C PHE A 10 12.70 23.01 -17.41
N SER A 11 13.48 22.66 -16.38
CA SER A 11 13.78 21.26 -16.05
C SER A 11 12.53 20.47 -15.61
N LEU A 12 11.62 21.12 -14.87
CA LEU A 12 10.35 20.54 -14.42
C LEU A 12 9.31 20.42 -15.54
N MET A 13 9.34 21.35 -16.51
CA MET A 13 8.38 21.42 -17.61
C MET A 13 9.09 21.66 -18.95
N PRO A 14 9.75 20.64 -19.53
CA PRO A 14 10.40 20.77 -20.82
C PRO A 14 9.45 21.14 -21.97
N THR A 15 8.14 20.91 -21.79
CA THR A 15 7.11 21.12 -22.80
C THR A 15 6.67 22.57 -22.97
N TYR A 16 6.93 23.47 -22.00
CA TYR A 16 6.48 24.88 -22.06
C TYR A 16 7.39 25.81 -22.87
N GLY A 17 8.44 25.29 -23.53
CA GLY A 17 9.30 26.10 -24.40
C GLY A 17 9.97 27.28 -23.67
N SER A 18 10.31 28.35 -24.40
CA SER A 18 10.94 29.58 -23.86
C SER A 18 9.97 30.56 -23.20
N ASP A 19 8.67 30.35 -23.33
CA ASP A 19 7.64 31.34 -22.96
C ASP A 19 7.00 30.96 -21.64
N LEU A 20 7.71 31.27 -20.56
CA LEU A 20 7.27 30.98 -19.20
C LEU A 20 6.32 32.09 -18.69
N PRO A 21 5.15 31.76 -18.13
CA PRO A 21 4.24 32.77 -17.60
C PRO A 21 4.90 33.61 -16.49
N PRO A 22 4.86 34.96 -16.55
CA PRO A 22 5.54 35.81 -15.58
C PRO A 22 4.98 35.63 -14.15
N SER A 23 3.69 35.29 -14.03
CA SER A 23 3.04 34.99 -12.75
C SER A 23 3.60 33.74 -12.05
N LEU A 24 4.09 32.75 -12.82
CA LEU A 24 4.70 31.55 -12.26
C LEU A 24 6.10 31.85 -11.71
N VAL A 25 6.87 32.67 -12.44
CA VAL A 25 8.21 33.10 -12.02
C VAL A 25 8.13 33.95 -10.75
N GLU A 26 7.23 34.94 -10.73
CA GLU A 26 7.03 35.82 -9.56
C GLU A 26 6.62 35.04 -8.32
N LEU A 27 5.72 34.05 -8.46
CA LEU A 27 5.33 33.18 -7.35
C LEU A 27 6.51 32.34 -6.87
N ALA A 28 7.26 31.71 -7.78
CA ALA A 28 8.42 30.90 -7.42
C ALA A 28 9.49 31.73 -6.67
N GLU A 29 9.76 32.96 -7.12
CA GLU A 29 10.67 33.90 -6.46
C GLU A 29 10.20 34.31 -5.06
N SER A 30 8.90 34.56 -4.91
CA SER A 30 8.28 34.83 -3.61
C SER A 30 8.44 33.64 -2.65
N LEU A 31 8.20 32.41 -3.12
CA LEU A 31 8.37 31.20 -2.31
C LEU A 31 9.84 30.97 -1.91
N VAL A 32 10.80 31.21 -2.82
CA VAL A 32 12.23 31.10 -2.50
C VAL A 32 12.61 32.11 -1.41
N SER A 33 12.14 33.34 -1.51
CA SER A 33 12.38 34.37 -0.50
C SER A 33 11.78 33.95 0.85
N GLN A 34 10.52 33.52 0.88
CA GLN A 34 9.86 33.02 2.09
C GLN A 34 10.55 31.80 2.69
N SER A 35 11.05 30.88 1.86
CA SER A 35 11.78 29.69 2.31
C SER A 35 13.06 30.05 3.07
N ARG A 36 13.77 31.11 2.66
CA ARG A 36 15.00 31.55 3.34
C ARG A 36 14.72 32.15 4.71
N PHE A 37 13.63 32.90 4.84
CA PHE A 37 13.25 33.50 6.12
C PHE A 37 12.67 32.49 7.10
N LYS A 38 11.83 31.56 6.63
CA LYS A 38 11.12 30.61 7.51
C LYS A 38 11.83 29.28 7.71
N ALA A 39 12.70 28.88 6.78
CA ALA A 39 13.48 27.64 6.82
C ALA A 39 14.98 27.92 6.64
N SER A 40 15.52 28.80 7.50
CA SER A 40 16.94 29.17 7.52
C SER A 40 17.86 28.07 8.08
N THR A 41 17.32 27.03 8.71
CA THR A 41 18.06 25.95 9.39
C THR A 41 18.16 24.65 8.58
N LEU A 42 18.09 24.74 7.25
CA LEU A 42 18.20 23.58 6.34
C LEU A 42 19.64 23.06 6.26
N LYS A 43 19.81 21.76 6.06
CA LYS A 43 21.14 21.17 5.86
C LYS A 43 21.71 21.56 4.51
N ALA A 44 23.04 21.65 4.39
CA ALA A 44 23.72 22.02 3.13
C ALA A 44 23.24 21.18 1.91
N GLU A 45 23.00 19.88 2.09
CA GLU A 45 22.45 19.00 1.04
C GLU A 45 21.01 19.35 0.64
N GLU A 46 20.21 19.83 1.59
CA GLU A 46 18.83 20.27 1.35
C GLU A 46 18.80 21.68 0.73
N GLU A 47 19.81 22.51 1.00
CA GLU A 47 19.93 23.84 0.39
C GLU A 47 20.14 23.77 -1.12
N VAL A 48 20.87 22.76 -1.62
CA VAL A 48 21.08 22.51 -3.06
C VAL A 48 19.74 22.28 -3.78
N GLY A 49 18.78 21.63 -3.12
CA GLY A 49 17.45 21.33 -3.66
C GLY A 49 16.40 22.43 -3.45
N ARG A 50 16.72 23.51 -2.70
CA ARG A 50 15.74 24.53 -2.28
C ARG A 50 15.05 25.22 -3.46
N LEU A 51 15.83 25.68 -4.45
CA LEU A 51 15.30 26.37 -5.63
C LEU A 51 14.36 25.47 -6.44
N TYR A 52 14.77 24.22 -6.67
CA TYR A 52 14.00 23.23 -7.41
C TYR A 52 12.70 22.84 -6.67
N ALA A 53 12.77 22.67 -5.35
CA ALA A 53 11.59 22.37 -4.53
C ALA A 53 10.58 23.53 -4.51
N CYS A 54 11.03 24.79 -4.40
CA CYS A 54 10.17 25.96 -4.49
C CYS A 54 9.53 26.12 -5.88
N ALA A 55 10.27 25.84 -6.95
CA ALA A 55 9.75 25.83 -8.32
C ALA A 55 8.67 24.75 -8.51
N ASN A 56 8.89 23.53 -8.01
CA ASN A 56 7.89 22.46 -8.04
C ASN A 56 6.63 22.81 -7.21
N LEU A 57 6.82 23.43 -6.03
CA LEU A 57 5.71 23.88 -5.19
C LEU A 57 4.88 24.98 -5.88
N ALA A 58 5.53 25.91 -6.60
CA ALA A 58 4.86 26.92 -7.41
C ALA A 58 4.01 26.29 -8.52
N CYS A 59 4.57 25.32 -9.24
CA CYS A 59 3.86 24.59 -10.30
C CYS A 59 2.64 23.83 -9.75
N ASN A 60 2.76 23.19 -8.57
CA ASN A 60 1.64 22.49 -7.93
C ASN A 60 0.52 23.43 -7.46
N ARG A 61 0.85 24.65 -7.01
CA ARG A 61 -0.14 25.65 -6.59
C ARG A 61 -0.91 26.23 -7.77
N LEU A 62 -0.23 26.45 -8.89
CA LEU A 62 -0.81 27.03 -10.10
C LEU A 62 -1.32 25.98 -11.10
N LYS A 63 -1.18 24.68 -10.78
CA LYS A 63 -1.55 23.55 -11.64
C LYS A 63 -2.97 23.64 -12.18
N VAL A 64 -3.92 24.06 -11.34
CA VAL A 64 -5.35 24.17 -11.68
C VAL A 64 -5.68 25.50 -12.38
N THR A 65 -4.90 26.55 -12.11
CA THR A 65 -5.16 27.89 -12.67
C THR A 65 -4.55 28.09 -14.06
N LEU A 66 -3.52 27.30 -14.41
CA LEU A 66 -2.77 27.41 -15.65
C LEU A 66 -2.78 26.09 -16.46
N ASP A 67 -3.65 25.13 -16.10
CA ASP A 67 -3.81 23.81 -16.74
C ASP A 67 -2.48 23.12 -17.11
N LEU A 68 -1.57 23.04 -16.12
CA LEU A 68 -0.22 22.53 -16.37
C LEU A 68 -0.20 20.98 -16.49
N PRO A 69 0.52 20.44 -17.50
CA PRO A 69 0.67 19.01 -17.75
C PRO A 69 1.38 18.29 -16.60
N PRO A 70 1.30 16.95 -16.54
CA PRO A 70 1.85 16.18 -15.43
C PRO A 70 3.37 16.37 -15.29
N ILE A 71 3.76 16.99 -14.18
CA ILE A 71 5.15 17.34 -13.83
C ILE A 71 5.91 16.07 -13.44
N GLN A 72 6.98 15.75 -14.17
CA GLN A 72 7.91 14.68 -13.79
C GLN A 72 9.11 15.28 -13.05
N ALA A 73 9.08 15.27 -11.72
CA ALA A 73 10.18 15.79 -10.94
C ALA A 73 11.42 14.87 -11.04
N ARG A 74 12.50 15.36 -11.66
CA ARG A 74 13.86 14.81 -11.58
C ARG A 74 14.74 15.70 -10.71
N PRO A 75 14.62 15.62 -9.37
CA PRO A 75 15.38 16.50 -8.49
C PRO A 75 16.90 16.24 -8.60
N PRO A 76 17.74 17.26 -8.38
CA PRO A 76 19.20 17.13 -8.36
C PRO A 76 19.73 16.41 -7.11
N ILE A 77 18.83 16.04 -6.19
CA ILE A 77 19.14 15.41 -4.91
C ILE A 77 18.42 14.06 -4.78
N PRO A 78 18.95 13.13 -3.95
CA PRO A 78 18.31 11.83 -3.72
C PRO A 78 16.83 11.97 -3.31
N PRO A 79 15.94 11.08 -3.78
CA PRO A 79 14.49 11.22 -3.64
C PRO A 79 14.04 11.28 -2.17
N ARG A 80 14.75 10.62 -1.26
CA ARG A 80 14.45 10.64 0.18
C ARG A 80 14.64 12.03 0.80
N ILE A 81 15.72 12.72 0.42
CA ILE A 81 16.05 14.06 0.91
C ILE A 81 15.09 15.07 0.27
N TYR A 82 14.82 14.90 -1.03
CA TYR A 82 13.87 15.73 -1.76
C TYR A 82 12.47 15.70 -1.15
N ASN A 83 11.91 14.52 -0.90
CA ASN A 83 10.56 14.38 -0.36
C ASN A 83 10.44 15.00 1.03
N ARG A 84 11.48 14.86 1.87
CA ARG A 84 11.55 15.50 3.18
C ARG A 84 11.57 17.02 3.06
N LEU A 85 12.43 17.56 2.20
CA LEU A 85 12.55 18.99 1.94
C LEU A 85 11.24 19.58 1.41
N TYR A 86 10.64 18.93 0.41
CA TYR A 86 9.40 19.35 -0.21
C TYR A 86 8.25 19.41 0.82
N THR A 87 8.10 18.35 1.62
CA THR A 87 7.08 18.30 2.68
C THR A 87 7.32 19.37 3.75
N HIS A 88 8.57 19.61 4.12
CA HIS A 88 8.92 20.64 5.11
C HIS A 88 8.58 22.05 4.59
N LEU A 89 8.91 22.36 3.33
CA LEU A 89 8.62 23.64 2.72
C LEU A 89 7.13 23.88 2.48
N ASP A 90 6.37 22.84 2.10
CA ASP A 90 4.92 22.94 1.91
C ASP A 90 4.19 23.26 3.22
N ASN A 91 4.61 22.67 4.33
CA ASN A 91 4.02 22.94 5.65
C ASN A 91 4.35 24.34 6.20
N ILE A 92 5.56 24.84 5.92
CA ILE A 92 6.06 26.10 6.50
C ILE A 92 5.61 27.33 5.71
N ILE A 93 5.42 27.16 4.41
CA ILE A 93 5.02 28.24 3.51
C ILE A 93 3.54 28.05 3.19
N PRO A 94 2.58 28.61 3.96
CA PRO A 94 1.16 28.44 3.68
C PRO A 94 0.77 29.01 2.31
N ALA A 95 -0.29 28.45 1.71
CA ALA A 95 -0.92 29.04 0.53
C ALA A 95 -1.65 30.34 0.93
N PRO A 96 -1.61 31.40 0.10
CA PRO A 96 -2.22 32.69 0.42
C PRO A 96 -3.75 32.65 0.61
N SER A 97 -4.43 31.54 0.23
CA SER A 97 -5.88 31.38 0.37
C SER A 97 -6.33 30.49 1.55
N SER A 98 -5.43 29.95 2.36
CA SER A 98 -5.83 29.06 3.46
C SER A 98 -6.07 29.86 4.75
N THR A 99 -7.32 30.22 5.00
CA THR A 99 -7.79 30.68 6.32
C THR A 99 -7.33 29.73 7.44
N PRO A 100 -6.86 30.22 8.61
CA PRO A 100 -6.39 29.35 9.68
C PRO A 100 -7.53 28.51 10.22
N ARG A 101 -7.43 27.19 10.05
CA ARG A 101 -8.41 26.24 10.60
C ARG A 101 -8.27 26.20 12.12
N ARG A 102 -9.31 26.70 12.81
CA ARG A 102 -9.57 26.50 14.24
C ARG A 102 -9.41 25.03 14.61
N GLY A 103 -8.72 24.75 15.72
CA GLY A 103 -8.92 23.52 16.50
C GLY A 103 -7.67 22.71 16.84
N ARG A 104 -6.84 23.21 17.75
CA ARG A 104 -6.14 22.36 18.73
C ARG A 104 -5.84 23.16 19.99
N PRO A 105 -6.43 22.84 21.15
CA PRO A 105 -6.09 23.53 22.38
C PRO A 105 -4.69 23.09 22.86
N PRO A 106 -3.86 24.02 23.38
CA PRO A 106 -2.60 23.67 24.01
C PRO A 106 -2.87 23.06 25.39
N ARG A 107 -2.16 21.96 25.67
CA ARG A 107 -2.17 21.21 26.92
C ARG A 107 -1.67 22.09 28.06
N THR A 108 -2.57 22.54 28.92
CA THR A 108 -2.26 23.26 30.16
C THR A 108 -1.62 22.31 31.17
N THR A 109 -0.40 22.64 31.61
CA THR A 109 0.27 22.00 32.74
C THR A 109 -0.24 22.64 34.04
N ASN A 110 -0.80 21.82 34.93
CA ASN A 110 -1.15 22.23 36.28
C ASN A 110 0.11 22.42 37.13
N SER A 111 0.28 23.60 37.71
CA SER A 111 1.02 23.80 38.96
C SER A 111 0.47 25.01 39.71
N LYS A 112 -0.30 24.75 40.78
CA LYS A 112 -0.37 25.61 41.97
C LYS A 112 0.92 25.31 42.76
N GLY A 113 1.71 26.21 43.33
CA GLY A 113 1.51 27.57 43.83
C GLY A 113 2.03 27.59 45.27
N ALA A 114 3.21 28.18 45.52
CA ALA A 114 3.68 28.61 46.84
C ALA A 114 4.93 29.53 46.72
N ASP A 115 4.65 30.83 46.88
CA ASP A 115 5.38 31.95 47.48
C ASP A 115 6.91 32.03 47.63
N LEU A 116 7.41 33.14 47.08
CA LEU A 116 8.32 34.18 47.63
C LEU A 116 9.73 33.80 48.14
N ALA A 117 10.76 34.14 47.35
CA ALA A 117 11.94 34.92 47.77
C ALA A 117 12.81 35.30 46.56
N SER A 118 13.30 36.55 46.55
CA SER A 118 14.28 37.11 45.61
C SER A 118 15.62 36.37 45.67
N GLU A 119 16.17 35.95 44.52
CA GLU A 119 17.60 36.02 44.26
C GLU A 119 17.90 35.79 42.75
N THR A 120 19.03 36.34 42.33
CA THR A 120 19.65 36.41 41.00
C THR A 120 19.53 35.19 40.06
N ARG A 121 19.26 35.49 38.78
CA ARG A 121 19.21 34.57 37.63
C ARG A 121 20.61 34.07 37.21
N PRO A 122 20.88 32.75 37.17
CA PRO A 122 22.02 32.21 36.43
C PRO A 122 21.58 31.58 35.09
N ILE A 123 22.51 31.68 34.14
CA ILE A 123 22.45 31.13 32.77
C ILE A 123 22.43 29.59 32.85
N PRO A 124 21.62 28.86 32.06
CA PRO A 124 21.60 27.41 32.13
C PRO A 124 22.89 26.82 31.56
N SER A 125 23.76 26.32 32.44
CA SER A 125 24.87 25.47 32.07
C SER A 125 24.34 24.13 31.56
N ARG A 126 24.93 23.68 30.45
CA ARG A 126 24.60 22.46 29.74
C ARG A 126 24.99 21.24 30.59
N ALA A 127 24.09 20.78 31.45
CA ALA A 127 24.23 19.49 32.11
C ALA A 127 23.99 18.36 31.09
N THR A 128 24.99 17.49 30.91
CA THR A 128 24.84 16.27 30.11
C THR A 128 23.81 15.35 30.76
N PRO A 129 22.83 14.81 30.02
CA PRO A 129 21.81 13.93 30.57
C PRO A 129 22.46 12.66 31.14
N THR A 130 22.03 12.26 32.34
CA THR A 130 22.52 11.05 33.01
C THR A 130 22.16 9.79 32.24
N LYS A 131 23.00 8.75 32.40
CA LYS A 131 22.92 7.46 31.70
C LYS A 131 21.52 6.81 31.80
N GLU A 132 20.84 6.97 32.93
CA GLU A 132 19.51 6.40 33.16
C GLU A 132 18.40 7.08 32.34
N GLN A 133 18.48 8.40 32.16
CA GLN A 133 17.50 9.16 31.37
C GLN A 133 17.64 8.89 29.87
N SER A 134 18.86 8.56 29.44
CA SER A 134 19.17 8.14 28.07
C SER A 134 18.64 6.73 27.76
N LEU A 135 18.71 5.83 28.74
CA LEU A 135 18.27 4.43 28.61
C LEU A 135 16.77 4.23 28.84
N ALA A 136 16.08 5.19 29.47
CA ALA A 136 14.63 5.13 29.68
C ALA A 136 13.83 5.08 28.36
N ARG A 137 14.38 5.63 27.26
CA ARG A 137 13.75 5.58 25.93
C ARG A 137 13.83 4.19 25.26
N PHE A 138 14.67 3.31 25.78
CA PHE A 138 14.86 1.93 25.29
C PHE A 138 14.26 0.88 26.23
N ARG A 139 13.65 1.30 27.35
CA ARG A 139 12.96 0.40 28.28
C ARG A 139 11.46 0.49 28.04
N THR A 140 10.86 -0.60 27.58
CA THR A 140 9.40 -0.75 27.51
C THR A 140 8.82 -0.80 28.93
N PRO A 141 7.69 -0.14 29.21
CA PRO A 141 7.07 -0.21 30.53
C PRO A 141 6.48 -1.60 30.75
N THR A 142 7.19 -2.44 31.50
CA THR A 142 6.65 -3.70 32.01
C THR A 142 5.72 -3.39 33.18
N LYS A 143 4.41 -3.51 32.98
CA LYS A 143 3.46 -3.77 34.06
C LYS A 143 2.68 -5.03 33.70
N GLY A 144 2.73 -5.98 34.63
CA GLY A 144 2.57 -7.41 34.39
C GLY A 144 1.18 -7.87 33.94
N GLY A 145 1.21 -8.96 33.20
CA GLY A 145 0.08 -9.80 32.81
C GLY A 145 0.61 -10.87 31.87
N ALA A 146 0.72 -12.12 32.35
CA ALA A 146 1.22 -13.24 31.59
C ALA A 146 0.38 -13.43 30.31
N GLY A 147 1.05 -13.32 29.17
CA GLY A 147 0.44 -13.47 27.86
C GLY A 147 1.50 -13.15 26.81
N THR A 148 1.83 -14.15 26.01
CA THR A 148 2.57 -14.09 24.75
C THR A 148 2.33 -12.77 24.02
N PRO A 149 3.34 -12.12 23.40
CA PRO A 149 3.11 -10.90 22.62
C PRO A 149 2.28 -11.27 21.38
N SER A 150 0.95 -11.25 21.54
CA SER A 150 0.04 -11.25 20.41
C SER A 150 0.32 -9.95 19.68
N LYS A 151 0.77 -10.08 18.43
CA LYS A 151 0.97 -8.98 17.50
C LYS A 151 -0.19 -8.02 17.70
N SER A 152 0.10 -6.80 18.14
CA SER A 152 -0.89 -5.75 18.06
C SER A 152 -1.26 -5.65 16.58
N THR A 153 -2.47 -6.10 16.25
CA THR A 153 -3.21 -5.73 15.06
C THR A 153 -3.54 -4.25 15.20
N GLY A 154 -2.50 -3.43 15.24
CA GLY A 154 -2.58 -1.99 15.15
C GLY A 154 -3.15 -1.69 13.78
N ALA A 155 -4.45 -1.41 13.76
CA ALA A 155 -5.19 -0.71 12.73
C ALA A 155 -4.43 -0.54 11.40
N ALA A 156 -4.47 -1.57 10.55
CA ALA A 156 -4.26 -1.42 9.11
C ALA A 156 -5.46 -0.69 8.46
N ASN A 157 -5.99 0.33 9.14
CA ASN A 157 -7.12 1.15 8.73
C ASN A 157 -6.67 2.52 8.22
N SER A 158 -5.45 2.58 7.69
CA SER A 158 -4.93 3.76 7.02
C SER A 158 -4.37 3.29 5.69
N LEU A 159 -5.23 3.34 4.65
CA LEU A 159 -4.94 3.45 3.20
C LEU A 159 -6.13 3.03 2.32
N THR A 160 -7.22 2.46 2.87
CA THR A 160 -8.52 2.30 2.17
C THR A 160 -9.59 3.08 2.93
N GLY A 161 -9.78 4.35 2.59
CA GLY A 161 -10.78 5.19 3.25
C GLY A 161 -12.19 4.70 2.93
N VAL A 162 -12.95 4.31 3.96
CA VAL A 162 -14.43 4.39 4.13
C VAL A 162 -15.34 3.93 2.96
N ALA A 163 -14.83 3.39 1.85
CA ALA A 163 -15.65 3.21 0.66
C ALA A 163 -16.43 1.88 0.66
N LEU A 164 -15.85 0.83 1.25
CA LEU A 164 -16.50 -0.47 1.42
C LEU A 164 -17.01 -0.63 2.86
N PRO A 165 -18.21 -1.19 3.08
CA PRO A 165 -18.72 -1.44 4.43
C PRO A 165 -17.82 -2.39 5.21
N VAL A 166 -17.71 -2.16 6.51
CA VAL A 166 -16.76 -2.85 7.40
C VAL A 166 -17.06 -4.35 7.48
N TRP A 167 -18.32 -4.74 7.31
CA TRP A 167 -18.77 -6.14 7.33
C TRP A 167 -18.41 -6.94 6.06
N VAL A 168 -18.15 -6.30 4.91
CA VAL A 168 -17.98 -7.00 3.62
C VAL A 168 -16.80 -7.97 3.64
N LYS A 169 -15.63 -7.50 4.10
CA LYS A 169 -14.42 -8.35 4.13
C LYS A 169 -14.55 -9.54 5.09
N PRO A 170 -15.04 -9.38 6.33
CA PRO A 170 -15.37 -10.50 7.21
C PRO A 170 -16.34 -11.51 6.61
N VAL A 171 -17.44 -11.06 6.01
CA VAL A 171 -18.46 -11.93 5.40
C VAL A 171 -17.89 -12.73 4.22
N ILE A 172 -17.09 -12.10 3.34
CA ILE A 172 -16.43 -12.81 2.25
C ILE A 172 -15.51 -13.91 2.79
N LYS A 173 -14.75 -13.62 3.84
CA LYS A 173 -13.87 -14.63 4.47
C LYS A 173 -14.68 -15.81 5.01
N PHE A 174 -15.79 -15.54 5.69
CA PHE A 174 -16.67 -16.57 6.24
C PHE A 174 -17.26 -17.46 5.13
N ILE A 175 -17.83 -16.86 4.07
CA ILE A 175 -18.41 -17.63 2.96
C ILE A 175 -17.33 -18.48 2.27
N CYS A 176 -16.14 -17.91 2.05
CA CYS A 176 -15.04 -18.64 1.41
C CYS A 176 -14.44 -19.73 2.32
N SER A 177 -14.47 -19.58 3.65
CA SER A 177 -14.02 -20.64 4.58
C SER A 177 -15.02 -21.79 4.65
N GLU A 178 -16.32 -21.48 4.73
CA GLU A 178 -17.39 -22.49 4.77
C GLU A 178 -17.45 -23.35 3.50
N THR A 179 -17.14 -22.75 2.35
CA THR A 179 -17.16 -23.43 1.05
C THR A 179 -15.82 -24.02 0.64
N GLY A 180 -14.77 -23.87 1.48
CA GLY A 180 -13.41 -24.35 1.19
C GLY A 180 -12.69 -23.59 0.08
N GLN A 181 -13.25 -22.49 -0.43
CA GLN A 181 -12.73 -21.73 -1.56
C GLN A 181 -12.05 -20.43 -1.11
N LEU A 182 -11.03 -20.52 -0.24
CA LEU A 182 -10.33 -19.33 0.26
C LEU A 182 -9.54 -18.58 -0.82
N ALA A 183 -9.16 -19.25 -1.91
CA ALA A 183 -8.38 -18.67 -3.00
C ALA A 183 -9.13 -17.57 -3.78
N ILE A 184 -10.47 -17.61 -3.82
CA ILE A 184 -11.30 -16.61 -4.53
C ILE A 184 -11.69 -15.43 -3.65
N ALA A 185 -11.42 -15.46 -2.33
CA ALA A 185 -11.74 -14.34 -1.45
C ALA A 185 -11.14 -13.00 -1.92
N PRO A 186 -9.87 -12.92 -2.39
CA PRO A 186 -9.30 -11.67 -2.88
C PRO A 186 -9.98 -11.15 -4.15
N THR A 187 -10.42 -12.04 -5.06
CA THR A 187 -11.09 -11.62 -6.30
C THR A 187 -12.49 -11.10 -6.02
N ILE A 188 -13.22 -11.72 -5.09
CA ILE A 188 -14.53 -11.23 -4.64
C ILE A 188 -14.39 -9.86 -3.95
N VAL A 189 -13.35 -9.66 -3.13
CA VAL A 189 -13.09 -8.35 -2.51
C VAL A 189 -12.77 -7.30 -3.58
N ALA A 190 -11.96 -7.65 -4.59
CA ALA A 190 -11.64 -6.74 -5.70
C ALA A 190 -12.87 -6.40 -6.54
N ALA A 191 -13.76 -7.37 -6.77
CA ALA A 191 -15.03 -7.16 -7.46
C ALA A 191 -15.93 -6.17 -6.70
N MET A 192 -16.08 -6.37 -5.38
CA MET A 192 -16.85 -5.47 -4.52
C MET A 192 -16.26 -4.06 -4.50
N ASP A 193 -14.93 -3.92 -4.44
CA ASP A 193 -14.26 -2.62 -4.50
C ASP A 193 -14.45 -1.95 -5.87
N ALA A 194 -14.37 -2.71 -6.97
CA ALA A 194 -14.58 -2.18 -8.32
C ALA A 194 -16.02 -1.68 -8.55
N ILE A 195 -17.02 -2.38 -8.01
CA ILE A 195 -18.44 -2.07 -8.21
C ILE A 195 -18.93 -0.99 -7.24
N ILE A 196 -18.55 -1.05 -5.97
CA ILE A 196 -19.07 -0.14 -4.93
C ILE A 196 -18.17 1.09 -4.78
N ALA A 197 -16.88 0.95 -5.03
CA ALA A 197 -15.87 1.96 -4.73
C ALA A 197 -14.83 2.16 -5.85
N PRO A 198 -15.22 2.39 -7.12
CA PRO A 198 -14.27 2.57 -8.20
C PRO A 198 -13.31 3.74 -7.89
N GLY A 199 -12.01 3.46 -7.88
CA GLY A 199 -10.99 4.44 -7.53
C GLY A 199 -10.96 4.85 -6.05
N GLY A 200 -11.51 4.02 -5.16
CA GLY A 200 -11.51 4.23 -3.71
C GLY A 200 -12.55 5.26 -3.23
N ARG A 201 -13.52 5.61 -4.08
CA ARG A 201 -14.66 6.47 -3.73
C ARG A 201 -15.96 5.74 -4.01
N ARG A 202 -16.91 5.87 -3.09
CA ARG A 202 -18.23 5.25 -3.22
C ARG A 202 -18.95 5.72 -4.49
N THR A 203 -19.58 4.78 -5.20
CA THR A 203 -20.37 5.08 -6.40
C THR A 203 -21.54 6.01 -6.09
N LYS A 204 -21.93 6.79 -7.10
CA LYS A 204 -23.13 7.63 -7.04
C LYS A 204 -24.41 6.83 -7.31
N ASP A 205 -24.28 5.61 -7.82
CA ASP A 205 -25.41 4.77 -8.19
C ASP A 205 -26.17 4.33 -6.94
N GLU A 206 -27.37 4.88 -6.79
CA GLU A 206 -28.21 4.66 -5.62
C GLU A 206 -28.60 3.18 -5.50
N TRP A 207 -28.86 2.51 -6.63
CA TRP A 207 -29.20 1.10 -6.64
C TRP A 207 -28.08 0.22 -6.08
N VAL A 208 -26.82 0.50 -6.45
CA VAL A 208 -25.63 -0.25 -5.97
C VAL A 208 -25.47 -0.07 -4.46
N ASN A 209 -25.68 1.15 -3.99
CA ASN A 209 -25.55 1.50 -2.58
C ASN A 209 -26.63 0.86 -1.69
N GLN A 210 -27.83 0.61 -2.24
CA GLN A 210 -28.91 -0.10 -1.54
C GLN A 210 -28.70 -1.63 -1.59
N ASN A 211 -28.20 -2.16 -2.71
CA ASN A 211 -28.15 -3.61 -2.95
C ASN A 211 -26.76 -4.24 -2.76
N ILE A 212 -26.02 -3.86 -1.70
CA ILE A 212 -24.65 -4.34 -1.48
C ILE A 212 -24.59 -5.86 -1.21
N ALA A 213 -25.44 -6.37 -0.31
CA ALA A 213 -25.47 -7.80 0.01
C ALA A 213 -25.98 -8.66 -1.17
N PRO A 214 -27.03 -8.26 -1.92
CA PRO A 214 -27.41 -8.93 -3.16
C PRO A 214 -26.30 -8.96 -4.22
N ILE A 215 -25.58 -7.85 -4.40
CA ILE A 215 -24.43 -7.77 -5.32
C ILE A 215 -23.32 -8.72 -4.89
N LEU A 216 -23.00 -8.79 -3.60
CA LEU A 216 -22.01 -9.74 -3.08
C LEU A 216 -22.38 -11.18 -3.44
N SER A 217 -23.64 -11.57 -3.25
CA SER A 217 -24.10 -12.91 -3.63
C SER A 217 -24.02 -13.16 -5.13
N ALA A 218 -24.38 -12.18 -5.95
CA ALA A 218 -24.32 -12.31 -7.41
C ALA A 218 -22.87 -12.45 -7.91
N ILE A 219 -21.94 -11.66 -7.34
CA ILE A 219 -20.50 -11.79 -7.61
C ILE A 219 -20.02 -13.19 -7.22
N TYR A 220 -20.33 -13.67 -6.01
CA TYR A 220 -19.94 -15.00 -5.56
C TYR A 220 -20.47 -16.09 -6.50
N PHE A 221 -21.72 -15.98 -6.94
CA PHE A 221 -22.32 -16.87 -7.93
C PHE A 221 -21.55 -16.90 -9.26
N TYR A 222 -21.23 -15.74 -9.87
CA TYR A 222 -20.49 -15.74 -11.14
C TYR A 222 -19.06 -16.24 -10.99
N VAL A 223 -18.39 -15.91 -9.88
CA VAL A 223 -17.03 -16.39 -9.60
C VAL A 223 -17.03 -17.92 -9.43
N THR A 224 -18.00 -18.49 -8.72
CA THR A 224 -18.10 -19.95 -8.53
C THR A 224 -18.44 -20.69 -9.82
N ILE A 225 -19.37 -20.18 -10.64
CA ILE A 225 -19.64 -20.81 -11.95
C ILE A 225 -18.42 -20.71 -12.86
N LYS A 226 -17.76 -19.55 -12.93
CA LYS A 226 -16.54 -19.38 -13.74
C LYS A 226 -15.46 -20.35 -13.32
N LEU A 227 -15.30 -20.55 -12.02
CA LEU A 227 -14.35 -21.49 -11.48
C LEU A 227 -14.69 -22.95 -11.84
N VAL A 228 -15.96 -23.34 -11.74
CA VAL A 228 -16.41 -24.68 -12.13
C VAL A 228 -16.23 -24.89 -13.64
N ALA A 229 -16.56 -23.89 -14.46
CA ALA A 229 -16.36 -23.92 -15.90
C ALA A 229 -14.87 -24.08 -16.26
N LEU A 230 -13.98 -23.36 -15.59
CA LEU A 230 -12.53 -23.46 -15.81
C LEU A 230 -11.94 -24.79 -15.33
N SER A 231 -12.45 -25.37 -14.24
CA SER A 231 -11.95 -26.64 -13.72
C SER A 231 -12.48 -27.87 -14.48
N THR A 232 -13.72 -27.82 -14.96
CA THR A 232 -14.37 -28.92 -15.69
C THR A 232 -14.24 -28.80 -17.21
N GLY A 233 -13.84 -27.64 -17.73
CA GLY A 233 -13.82 -27.34 -19.16
C GLY A 233 -15.21 -27.23 -19.79
N GLN A 234 -16.28 -27.23 -18.99
CA GLN A 234 -17.65 -27.05 -19.48
C GLN A 234 -17.97 -25.56 -19.69
N PRO A 235 -18.84 -25.22 -20.65
CA PRO A 235 -19.30 -23.84 -20.82
C PRO A 235 -20.05 -23.37 -19.57
N MET A 236 -20.04 -22.05 -19.32
CA MET A 236 -20.79 -21.40 -18.26
C MET A 236 -22.30 -21.63 -18.42
N THR A 237 -22.82 -22.76 -17.92
CA THR A 237 -24.25 -23.08 -17.96
C THR A 237 -24.96 -22.47 -16.77
N LYS A 238 -26.05 -21.75 -17.03
CA LYS A 238 -26.92 -21.14 -16.01
C LYS A 238 -27.88 -22.17 -15.33
N GLU A 239 -27.52 -23.46 -15.36
CA GLU A 239 -28.37 -24.58 -14.90
C GLU A 239 -28.70 -24.53 -13.39
N PRO A 240 -29.83 -25.14 -12.96
CA PRO A 240 -30.89 -24.46 -12.22
C PRO A 240 -30.35 -23.65 -11.05
N PHE A 241 -30.13 -22.38 -11.33
CA PHE A 241 -29.82 -21.26 -10.44
C PHE A 241 -30.58 -21.26 -9.11
N SER A 242 -31.74 -21.92 -9.03
CA SER A 242 -32.58 -22.00 -7.84
C SER A 242 -31.93 -22.75 -6.66
N ALA A 243 -31.11 -23.79 -6.92
CA ALA A 243 -30.45 -24.57 -5.88
C ALA A 243 -29.25 -23.82 -5.29
N GLN A 244 -28.33 -23.36 -6.16
CA GLN A 244 -27.18 -22.56 -5.79
C GLN A 244 -27.60 -21.25 -5.11
N ARG A 245 -28.65 -20.58 -5.61
CA ARG A 245 -29.22 -19.40 -4.94
C ARG A 245 -29.63 -19.69 -3.50
N ARG A 246 -30.33 -20.81 -3.27
CA ARG A 246 -30.81 -21.16 -1.93
C ARG A 246 -29.63 -21.40 -0.99
N GLU A 247 -28.58 -22.03 -1.48
CA GLU A 247 -27.35 -22.26 -0.73
C GLU A 247 -26.62 -20.97 -0.39
N ILE A 248 -26.44 -20.07 -1.37
CA ILE A 248 -25.78 -18.77 -1.17
C ILE A 248 -26.56 -17.90 -0.18
N LEU A 249 -27.89 -17.86 -0.27
CA LEU A 249 -28.72 -17.11 0.68
C LEU A 249 -28.63 -17.70 2.09
N LYS A 250 -28.56 -19.03 2.23
CA LYS A 250 -28.32 -19.67 3.54
C LYS A 250 -26.93 -19.32 4.10
N LEU A 251 -25.90 -19.30 3.25
CA LEU A 251 -24.55 -18.91 3.64
C LEU A 251 -24.49 -17.45 4.11
N LEU A 252 -25.15 -16.53 3.40
CA LEU A 252 -25.26 -15.13 3.82
C LEU A 252 -26.02 -14.95 5.14
N GLY A 253 -27.11 -15.71 5.33
CA GLY A 253 -27.86 -15.72 6.60
C GLY A 253 -26.97 -16.14 7.77
N ARG A 254 -26.25 -17.27 7.63
CA ARG A 254 -25.28 -17.73 8.64
C ARG A 254 -24.14 -16.73 8.85
N ALA A 255 -23.64 -16.12 7.78
CA ALA A 255 -22.59 -15.11 7.89
C ALA A 255 -23.02 -13.93 8.76
N ARG A 256 -24.28 -13.50 8.70
CA ARG A 256 -24.79 -12.43 9.57
C ARG A 256 -24.78 -12.83 11.05
N GLU A 257 -25.10 -14.08 11.35
CA GLU A 257 -25.22 -14.57 12.73
C GLU A 257 -23.86 -14.89 13.36
N GLU A 258 -22.94 -15.44 12.58
CA GLU A 258 -21.68 -16.01 13.08
C GLU A 258 -20.48 -15.07 12.90
N THR A 259 -20.56 -14.08 12.02
CA THR A 259 -19.41 -13.20 11.72
C THR A 259 -19.24 -12.13 12.79
N THR A 260 -18.08 -12.15 13.44
CA THR A 260 -17.67 -11.09 14.36
C THR A 260 -16.98 -9.95 13.60
N VAL A 261 -17.55 -8.75 13.66
CA VAL A 261 -16.98 -7.55 13.04
C VAL A 261 -16.41 -6.65 14.15
N ASN A 262 -15.08 -6.58 14.23
CA ASN A 262 -14.39 -5.73 15.20
C ASN A 262 -14.43 -4.27 14.74
N VAL A 263 -15.31 -3.46 15.33
CA VAL A 263 -15.43 -2.02 15.05
C VAL A 263 -14.98 -1.20 16.25
N SER A 264 -14.38 -0.04 15.97
CA SER A 264 -14.03 0.95 17.02
C SER A 264 -15.32 1.46 17.66
N SER A 265 -15.32 1.59 18.99
CA SER A 265 -16.51 1.87 19.81
C SER A 265 -17.41 2.97 19.23
N GLY A 266 -18.65 2.61 18.85
CA GLY A 266 -19.73 3.58 18.55
C GLY A 266 -20.38 3.50 17.17
N GLN A 267 -19.88 2.69 16.23
CA GLN A 267 -20.56 2.45 14.94
C GLN A 267 -21.19 1.05 14.92
N ASP A 268 -22.44 0.96 14.47
CA ASP A 268 -23.08 -0.32 14.17
C ASP A 268 -22.33 -0.98 12.99
N PRO A 269 -21.71 -2.16 13.17
CA PRO A 269 -20.96 -2.81 12.10
C PRO A 269 -21.80 -3.16 10.87
N TRP A 270 -23.13 -3.20 11.01
CA TRP A 270 -24.07 -3.70 10.03
C TRP A 270 -24.99 -2.61 9.45
N THR A 271 -24.64 -1.32 9.56
CA THR A 271 -25.49 -0.19 9.14
C THR A 271 -25.98 -0.25 7.68
N GLU A 272 -25.27 -0.98 6.82
CA GLU A 272 -25.59 -1.11 5.38
C GLU A 272 -25.92 -2.57 4.98
N TRP A 273 -26.26 -3.43 5.94
CA TRP A 273 -26.66 -4.79 5.67
C TRP A 273 -28.17 -4.89 5.48
N GLU A 274 -28.59 -5.25 4.28
CA GLU A 274 -29.97 -5.62 3.99
C GLU A 274 -30.09 -7.14 3.85
N GLU A 275 -31.15 -7.70 4.45
CA GLU A 275 -31.43 -9.13 4.33
C GLU A 275 -31.83 -9.46 2.89
N THR A 276 -31.00 -10.28 2.24
CA THR A 276 -31.13 -10.62 0.83
C THR A 276 -32.32 -11.53 0.57
N LYS A 277 -33.32 -11.08 -0.19
CA LYS A 277 -34.41 -11.95 -0.65
C LYS A 277 -34.04 -12.61 -1.98
N PRO A 278 -34.68 -13.73 -2.34
CA PRO A 278 -34.46 -14.38 -3.63
C PRO A 278 -34.72 -13.47 -4.85
N ARG A 279 -35.60 -12.47 -4.72
CA ARG A 279 -35.87 -11.49 -5.79
C ARG A 279 -34.72 -10.51 -5.97
N ASP A 280 -34.11 -10.07 -4.87
CA ASP A 280 -33.04 -9.07 -4.89
C ASP A 280 -31.77 -9.69 -5.47
N PHE A 281 -31.50 -10.96 -5.17
CA PHE A 281 -30.46 -11.74 -5.83
C PHE A 281 -30.65 -11.82 -7.35
N ASN A 282 -31.86 -12.16 -7.82
CA ASN A 282 -32.14 -12.21 -9.25
C ASN A 282 -31.97 -10.83 -9.92
N SER A 283 -32.40 -9.78 -9.23
CA SER A 283 -32.26 -8.40 -9.72
C SER A 283 -30.79 -8.02 -9.83
N ALA A 284 -29.96 -8.43 -8.87
CA ALA A 284 -28.52 -8.20 -8.90
C ALA A 284 -27.81 -8.97 -10.00
N VAL A 285 -28.19 -10.22 -10.23
CA VAL A 285 -27.65 -11.05 -11.33
C VAL A 285 -27.97 -10.41 -12.68
N ASN A 286 -29.21 -9.94 -12.88
CA ASN A 286 -29.58 -9.21 -14.10
C ASN A 286 -28.76 -7.92 -14.26
N GLN A 287 -28.59 -7.13 -13.20
CA GLN A 287 -27.78 -5.91 -13.26
C GLN A 287 -26.31 -6.16 -13.59
N MET A 288 -25.73 -7.27 -13.11
CA MET A 288 -24.36 -7.63 -13.45
C MET A 288 -24.17 -7.87 -14.96
N GLU A 289 -25.20 -8.42 -15.63
CA GLU A 289 -25.19 -8.63 -17.08
C GLU A 289 -25.46 -7.32 -17.84
N GLU A 290 -26.43 -6.52 -17.40
CA GLU A 290 -26.79 -5.24 -18.05
C GLU A 290 -25.67 -4.20 -17.98
N GLN A 291 -24.96 -4.12 -16.85
CA GLN A 291 -23.89 -3.14 -16.64
C GLN A 291 -22.53 -3.59 -17.18
N GLY A 292 -22.43 -4.81 -17.71
CA GLY A 292 -21.18 -5.35 -18.24
C GLY A 292 -20.06 -5.47 -17.20
N TRP A 293 -20.39 -5.62 -15.91
CA TRP A 293 -19.36 -5.71 -14.85
C TRP A 293 -18.47 -6.95 -14.99
N LEU A 294 -18.98 -8.00 -15.66
CA LEU A 294 -18.21 -9.20 -15.99
C LEU A 294 -17.11 -8.94 -17.04
N ASP A 295 -17.18 -7.85 -17.80
CA ASP A 295 -16.11 -7.49 -18.75
C ASP A 295 -14.92 -6.80 -18.08
N SER A 296 -15.01 -6.53 -16.78
CA SER A 296 -13.96 -5.87 -16.01
C SER A 296 -12.77 -6.80 -15.69
N ASP A 297 -11.62 -6.18 -15.46
CA ASP A 297 -10.35 -6.88 -15.20
C ASP A 297 -10.42 -7.82 -13.99
N TRP A 298 -11.24 -7.50 -12.98
CA TRP A 298 -11.40 -8.35 -11.80
C TRP A 298 -11.98 -9.74 -12.15
N PHE A 299 -12.85 -9.81 -13.16
CA PHE A 299 -13.48 -11.07 -13.59
C PHE A 299 -12.64 -11.79 -14.64
N LYS A 300 -12.04 -11.07 -15.58
CA LYS A 300 -11.09 -11.63 -16.56
C LYS A 300 -9.85 -12.23 -15.88
N GLY A 301 -9.34 -11.56 -14.85
CA GLY A 301 -8.20 -12.05 -14.06
C GLY A 301 -8.42 -13.40 -13.34
N LEU A 302 -9.66 -13.91 -13.27
CA LEU A 302 -9.91 -15.26 -12.78
C LEU A 302 -9.31 -16.35 -13.69
N ASP A 303 -9.20 -16.09 -14.99
CA ASP A 303 -8.60 -17.04 -15.95
C ASP A 303 -7.11 -17.22 -15.63
N GLU A 304 -6.42 -16.14 -15.27
CA GLU A 304 -5.02 -16.15 -14.82
C GLU A 304 -4.86 -16.82 -13.44
N LEU A 305 -5.83 -16.63 -12.53
CA LEU A 305 -5.79 -17.21 -11.19
C LEU A 305 -5.88 -18.74 -11.19
N VAL A 306 -6.62 -19.32 -12.15
CA VAL A 306 -6.74 -20.77 -12.32
C VAL A 306 -5.56 -21.34 -13.15
N GLY A 307 -5.09 -20.59 -14.16
CA GLY A 307 -3.92 -20.98 -14.97
C GLY A 307 -2.60 -20.97 -14.17
N ALA A 308 -2.45 -20.02 -13.24
CA ALA A 308 -1.45 -20.14 -12.19
C ALA A 308 -1.92 -21.22 -11.23
N LYS A 309 -1.23 -22.38 -11.20
CA LYS A 309 -1.47 -23.55 -10.33
C LYS A 309 -1.48 -23.20 -8.83
N ARG A 310 -2.46 -22.42 -8.39
CA ARG A 310 -2.71 -21.90 -7.04
C ARG A 310 -3.97 -22.53 -6.44
N TRP A 311 -4.58 -23.46 -7.19
CA TRP A 311 -5.80 -24.16 -6.85
C TRP A 311 -5.60 -25.36 -5.90
N ASP A 312 -4.35 -25.73 -5.60
CA ASP A 312 -4.03 -27.01 -4.94
C ASP A 312 -3.40 -26.84 -3.54
N VAL A 313 -3.99 -26.02 -2.65
CA VAL A 313 -3.50 -25.86 -1.26
C VAL A 313 -4.62 -25.90 -0.20
N VAL A 314 -5.76 -26.52 -0.49
CA VAL A 314 -6.75 -26.83 0.56
C VAL A 314 -7.28 -28.25 0.39
N ALA A 315 -6.39 -29.23 0.27
CA ALA A 315 -6.67 -30.57 0.75
C ALA A 315 -6.05 -30.66 2.15
N ALA A 316 -6.86 -31.02 3.14
CA ALA A 316 -6.45 -31.24 4.52
C ALA A 316 -5.24 -32.19 4.61
N PRO A 317 -4.38 -32.08 5.64
CA PRO A 317 -3.27 -32.99 5.79
C PRO A 317 -3.82 -34.36 6.20
N ALA A 318 -3.95 -35.26 5.22
CA ALA A 318 -3.88 -36.67 5.49
C ALA A 318 -2.41 -36.96 5.80
N GLU A 319 -2.20 -37.58 6.95
CA GLU A 319 -0.94 -38.08 7.44
C GLU A 319 -0.33 -39.00 6.38
N ASP A 320 0.77 -38.58 5.77
CA ASP A 320 1.78 -39.46 5.20
C ASP A 320 3.13 -38.81 5.49
N GLU A 321 3.88 -39.45 6.39
CA GLU A 321 5.29 -39.17 6.66
C GLU A 321 6.12 -39.41 5.39
N ASP A 322 7.20 -38.64 5.26
CA ASP A 322 8.23 -38.72 4.20
C ASP A 322 7.88 -38.12 2.83
N ASP A 323 7.81 -36.78 2.75
CA ASP A 323 8.58 -36.10 1.69
C ASP A 323 9.00 -34.68 2.09
N MET A 324 10.29 -34.40 1.95
CA MET A 324 10.95 -33.21 2.49
C MET A 324 10.44 -31.91 1.87
N ALA A 325 9.95 -31.05 2.77
CA ALA A 325 9.41 -29.73 2.52
C ALA A 325 10.34 -28.82 1.70
N LYS A 326 9.84 -28.30 0.57
CA LYS A 326 10.25 -26.97 0.09
C LYS A 326 9.30 -25.94 0.70
N PRO A 327 9.70 -25.19 1.74
CA PRO A 327 8.80 -24.22 2.33
C PRO A 327 8.51 -23.10 1.33
N ILE A 328 7.22 -22.91 1.08
CA ILE A 328 6.60 -21.78 0.43
C ILE A 328 7.26 -20.49 0.94
N GLN A 329 8.01 -19.79 0.07
CA GLN A 329 8.63 -18.51 0.41
C GLN A 329 7.55 -17.41 0.52
N ILE A 330 6.95 -17.34 1.70
CA ILE A 330 6.19 -16.18 2.15
C ILE A 330 7.19 -15.02 2.19
N ARG A 331 7.02 -14.04 1.30
CA ARG A 331 7.79 -12.79 1.27
C ARG A 331 7.61 -12.03 2.61
N ARG A 332 8.37 -12.42 3.63
CA ARG A 332 8.52 -11.67 4.88
C ARG A 332 9.49 -10.52 4.63
N ALA A 333 9.29 -9.42 5.37
CA ALA A 333 10.17 -8.26 5.33
C ALA A 333 11.65 -8.69 5.38
N ASP A 334 12.48 -8.06 4.55
CA ASP A 334 13.91 -8.33 4.36
C ASP A 334 14.64 -8.44 5.71
N THR A 335 14.82 -9.66 6.20
CA THR A 335 15.62 -9.95 7.39
C THR A 335 16.96 -10.52 6.93
N MET A 336 18.06 -10.13 7.58
CA MET A 336 19.42 -10.62 7.31
C MET A 336 19.63 -12.14 7.49
N PHE A 337 18.56 -12.89 7.77
CA PHE A 337 18.55 -14.34 8.01
C PHE A 337 17.74 -15.10 6.95
N GLN A 338 17.52 -14.50 5.78
CA GLN A 338 16.90 -15.17 4.65
C GLN A 338 17.94 -16.00 3.90
N GLU A 339 17.57 -17.21 3.47
CA GLU A 339 18.40 -18.14 2.68
C GLU A 339 19.04 -17.49 1.44
N LYS A 340 18.41 -16.45 0.88
CA LYS A 340 18.95 -15.66 -0.24
C LYS A 340 20.32 -15.05 0.06
N TYR A 341 20.62 -14.75 1.33
CA TYR A 341 21.87 -14.14 1.76
C TYR A 341 22.80 -15.11 2.49
N ASP A 342 22.42 -16.38 2.63
CA ASP A 342 23.31 -17.41 3.17
C ASP A 342 24.20 -17.99 2.06
N TYR A 343 25.35 -17.34 1.87
CA TYR A 343 26.38 -17.79 0.93
C TYR A 343 27.38 -18.77 1.58
N LEU A 344 27.26 -19.06 2.87
CA LEU A 344 28.23 -19.85 3.64
C LEU A 344 27.69 -21.22 4.08
N SER A 345 26.46 -21.55 3.73
CA SER A 345 25.91 -22.91 3.90
C SER A 345 26.75 -23.96 3.18
N GLU A 346 26.73 -25.20 3.69
CA GLU A 346 27.50 -26.30 3.12
C GLU A 346 27.07 -26.64 1.69
N GLU A 347 25.77 -26.54 1.42
CA GLU A 347 25.18 -26.74 0.09
C GLU A 347 25.71 -25.70 -0.92
N ARG A 348 25.68 -24.41 -0.56
CA ARG A 348 26.19 -23.34 -1.44
C ARG A 348 27.70 -23.43 -1.65
N LYS A 349 28.45 -23.88 -0.64
CA LYS A 349 29.88 -24.16 -0.78
C LYS A 349 30.16 -25.33 -1.72
N ALA A 350 29.33 -26.37 -1.70
CA ALA A 350 29.43 -27.49 -2.63
C ALA A 350 29.16 -27.04 -4.08
N ASP A 351 28.07 -26.30 -4.30
CA ASP A 351 27.74 -25.70 -5.60
C ASP A 351 28.87 -24.81 -6.12
N TYR A 352 29.44 -23.97 -5.24
CA TYR A 352 30.57 -23.10 -5.58
C TYR A 352 31.80 -23.91 -5.98
N ASN A 353 32.10 -25.01 -5.28
CA ASN A 353 33.24 -25.87 -5.61
C ASN A 353 33.07 -26.56 -6.98
N VAL A 354 31.87 -27.00 -7.31
CA VAL A 354 31.54 -27.57 -8.63
C VAL A 354 31.70 -26.50 -9.71
N TRP A 355 31.11 -25.32 -9.51
CA TRP A 355 31.24 -24.19 -10.43
C TRP A 355 32.71 -23.77 -10.61
N ARG A 356 33.49 -23.72 -9.53
CA ARG A 356 34.91 -23.37 -9.54
C ARG A 356 35.72 -24.35 -10.36
N HIS A 357 35.52 -25.66 -10.18
CA HIS A 357 36.20 -26.68 -10.99
C HIS A 357 35.86 -26.54 -12.47
N LYS A 358 34.58 -26.32 -12.79
CA LYS A 358 34.12 -26.10 -14.17
C LYS A 358 34.76 -24.86 -14.81
N MET A 359 34.89 -23.76 -14.07
CA MET A 359 35.55 -22.54 -14.57
C MET A 359 37.05 -22.74 -14.75
N LEU A 360 37.72 -23.44 -13.83
CA LEU A 360 39.15 -23.75 -13.96
C LEU A 360 39.41 -24.64 -15.19
N GLN A 361 38.58 -25.65 -15.42
CA GLN A 361 38.64 -26.46 -16.65
C GLN A 361 38.45 -25.61 -17.90
N ARG A 362 37.45 -24.72 -17.90
CA ARG A 362 37.23 -23.81 -19.04
C ARG A 362 38.44 -22.89 -19.29
N ILE A 363 39.13 -22.46 -18.24
CA ILE A 363 40.35 -21.65 -18.36
C ILE A 363 41.50 -22.50 -18.90
N THR A 364 41.68 -23.75 -18.44
CA THR A 364 42.71 -24.63 -18.97
C THR A 364 42.47 -24.95 -20.44
N ASP A 365 41.23 -25.24 -20.82
CA ASP A 365 40.84 -25.53 -22.19
C ASP A 365 41.05 -24.32 -23.10
N ASN A 366 40.67 -23.11 -22.64
CA ASN A 366 40.97 -21.89 -23.38
C ASN A 366 42.48 -21.63 -23.49
N ARG A 367 43.26 -21.97 -22.47
CA ARG A 367 44.72 -21.77 -22.48
C ARG A 367 45.43 -22.78 -23.38
N THR A 368 44.98 -24.04 -23.43
CA THR A 368 45.52 -25.03 -24.37
C THR A 368 45.10 -24.70 -25.80
N ASN A 369 43.86 -24.25 -26.01
CA ASN A 369 43.36 -23.88 -27.34
C ASN A 369 44.00 -22.57 -27.85
N SER A 370 44.31 -21.62 -26.95
CA SER A 370 45.04 -20.39 -27.30
C SER A 370 46.55 -20.60 -27.43
N GLY A 371 47.10 -21.72 -26.95
CA GLY A 371 48.49 -22.11 -27.18
C GLY A 371 48.74 -22.87 -28.49
N ALA A 372 47.67 -23.15 -29.26
CA ALA A 372 47.74 -23.80 -30.57
C ALA A 372 47.64 -22.80 -31.76
N MET A 373 47.47 -21.50 -31.49
CA MET A 373 47.59 -20.42 -32.49
C MET A 373 48.76 -19.51 -32.09
N GLU A 374 49.64 -19.21 -33.05
CA GLU A 374 50.99 -18.63 -32.93
C GLU A 374 52.05 -19.68 -32.52
N ILE A 375 52.88 -20.20 -33.43
CA ILE A 375 53.78 -19.47 -34.32
C ILE A 375 53.76 -20.13 -35.72
N ASP A 376 53.21 -19.42 -36.70
CA ASP A 376 53.69 -19.47 -38.08
C ASP A 376 53.43 -18.08 -38.67
N ALA A 377 54.40 -17.19 -38.49
CA ALA A 377 54.44 -15.89 -39.12
C ALA A 377 55.77 -15.78 -39.88
N GLN A 378 55.61 -15.64 -41.19
CA GLN A 378 56.62 -15.40 -42.22
C GLN A 378 57.41 -14.10 -42.01
#